data_AF-X6CTV0-F1
#
_entry.id   AF-X6CTV0-F1
#
_cell.length_a   1.000
_cell.length_b   1.000
_cell.length_c   1.000
_cell.angle_alpha   90.00
_cell.angle_beta   90.00
_cell.angle_gamma   90.00
#
_symmetry.space_group_name_H-M   'P 1'
#
loop_
_entity.id
_entity.type
_entity.pdbx_description
1 polymer ?
#
loop_
_entity_poly.entity_id
_entity_poly.type
_entity_poly.pdbx_seq_one_letter_code
_entity_poly.pdbx_strand_id
1 'polypeptide(L)'
;MEKLFTKIANWVAHVAGLPPTFAICCAIIVVWAVSGPYFGFSDTWQLVINTGTTIITFLMVFLIQNTQNRDGAAIQAKLDELIRVSRAHNHFIGIEHLTESEVEEIRAKCERAARRHDQKIAAAAGKKAVAQKRGAKKQAA
;
A
#
# COMPACT_ATOMS: atom_id res chain seq x y z
N MET A 1 -22.17 -9.00 -15.42
CA MET A 1 -22.18 -9.20 -13.96
C MET A 1 -21.04 -8.45 -13.26
N GLU A 2 -19.84 -8.38 -13.82
CA GLU A 2 -18.68 -7.68 -13.23
C GLU A 2 -18.97 -6.22 -12.81
N LYS A 3 -19.65 -5.43 -13.65
CA LYS A 3 -20.00 -4.04 -13.34
C LYS A 3 -20.93 -3.91 -12.12
N LEU A 4 -21.86 -4.87 -11.94
CA LEU A 4 -22.80 -4.87 -10.82
C LEU A 4 -22.08 -5.28 -9.53
N PHE A 5 -21.30 -6.37 -9.57
CA PHE A 5 -20.47 -6.80 -8.45
C PHE A 5 -19.51 -5.69 -8.01
N THR A 6 -18.82 -5.05 -8.96
CA THR A 6 -17.91 -3.95 -8.69
C THR A 6 -18.63 -2.75 -8.06
N LYS A 7 -19.83 -2.41 -8.53
CA LYS A 7 -20.62 -1.30 -7.96
C LYS A 7 -21.04 -1.60 -6.51
N ILE A 8 -21.51 -2.81 -6.23
CA ILE A 8 -21.89 -3.25 -4.89
C ILE A 8 -20.64 -3.30 -3.99
N ALA A 9 -19.55 -3.91 -4.44
CA ALA A 9 -18.32 -4.04 -3.69
C ALA A 9 -17.73 -2.66 -3.31
N ASN A 10 -17.69 -1.71 -4.25
CA ASN A 10 -17.24 -0.35 -3.95
C ASN A 10 -18.16 0.37 -2.97
N TRP A 11 -19.47 0.22 -3.13
CA TRP A 11 -20.41 0.85 -2.23
C TRP A 11 -20.28 0.29 -0.81
N VAL A 12 -20.20 -1.03 -0.66
CA VAL A 12 -19.97 -1.68 0.63
C VAL A 12 -18.63 -1.28 1.23
N ALA A 13 -17.54 -1.31 0.45
CA ALA A 13 -16.22 -0.90 0.93
C ALA A 13 -16.18 0.58 1.35
N HIS A 14 -16.82 1.46 0.57
CA HIS A 14 -16.93 2.88 0.89
C HIS A 14 -17.72 3.09 2.18
N VAL A 15 -18.91 2.50 2.29
CA VAL A 15 -19.75 2.62 3.49
C VAL A 15 -19.05 2.01 4.71
N ALA A 16 -18.40 0.85 4.57
CA ALA A 16 -17.65 0.21 5.64
C ALA A 16 -16.49 1.07 6.18
N GLY A 17 -15.90 1.93 5.35
CA GLY A 17 -14.84 2.86 5.74
C GLY A 17 -15.32 4.17 6.40
N LEU A 18 -16.64 4.44 6.43
CA LEU A 18 -17.17 5.69 6.98
C LEU A 18 -17.24 5.64 8.53
N PRO A 19 -16.87 6.73 9.23
CA PRO A 19 -16.93 6.79 10.71
C PRO A 19 -18.31 6.45 11.33
N PRO A 20 -19.46 6.85 10.74
CA PRO A 20 -20.77 6.44 11.25
C PRO A 20 -21.00 4.93 11.23
N THR A 21 -20.43 4.22 10.25
CA THR A 21 -20.57 2.76 10.16
C THR A 21 -19.88 2.06 11.32
N PHE A 22 -18.72 2.57 11.73
CA PHE A 22 -18.04 2.08 12.94
C PHE A 22 -18.91 2.29 14.19
N ALA A 23 -19.53 3.47 14.34
CA ALA A 23 -20.44 3.74 15.45
C ALA A 23 -21.65 2.79 15.46
N ILE A 24 -22.23 2.48 14.30
CA ILE A 24 -23.31 1.50 14.16
C ILE A 24 -22.83 0.10 14.56
N CYS A 25 -21.65 -0.33 14.11
CA CYS A 25 -21.08 -1.62 14.50
C CYS A 25 -20.87 -1.72 16.02
N CYS A 26 -20.35 -0.66 16.65
CA CYS A 26 -20.23 -0.60 18.11
C CYS A 26 -21.59 -0.69 18.79
N ALA A 27 -22.61 0.01 18.28
CA ALA A 27 -23.96 -0.06 18.83
C ALA A 27 -24.55 -1.47 18.74
N ILE A 28 -24.34 -2.18 17.62
CA ILE A 28 -24.76 -3.58 17.45
C ILE A 28 -24.10 -4.47 18.52
N ILE A 29 -22.81 -4.30 18.77
CA ILE A 29 -22.08 -5.05 19.80
C ILE A 29 -22.64 -4.75 21.20
N VAL A 30 -22.95 -3.49 21.51
CA VAL A 30 -23.55 -3.09 22.79
C VAL A 30 -24.94 -3.70 22.96
N VAL A 31 -25.79 -3.63 21.94
CA VAL A 31 -27.13 -4.25 21.97
C VAL A 31 -27.04 -5.75 22.16
N TRP A 32 -26.13 -6.42 21.46
CA TRP A 32 -25.88 -7.84 21.63
C TRP A 32 -25.43 -8.16 23.07
N ALA A 33 -24.48 -7.40 23.63
CA ALA A 33 -24.00 -7.58 25.00
C ALA A 33 -25.13 -7.40 26.05
N VAL A 34 -25.95 -6.35 25.90
CA VAL A 34 -27.09 -6.07 26.80
C VAL A 34 -28.20 -7.11 26.68
N SER A 35 -28.33 -7.79 25.52
CA SER A 35 -29.25 -8.90 25.36
C SER A 35 -28.79 -10.18 26.08
N GLY A 36 -27.49 -10.30 26.40
CA GLY A 36 -26.89 -11.48 27.04
C GLY A 36 -27.59 -11.94 28.32
N PRO A 37 -27.85 -11.07 29.31
CA PRO A 37 -28.59 -11.44 30.53
C PRO A 37 -29.98 -12.01 30.28
N TYR A 38 -30.71 -11.52 29.27
CA TYR A 38 -32.03 -12.04 28.92
C TYR A 38 -31.96 -13.47 28.37
N PHE A 39 -30.89 -13.80 27.64
CA PHE A 39 -30.64 -15.13 27.10
C PHE A 39 -29.76 -16.01 28.00
N GLY A 40 -29.49 -15.59 29.24
CA GLY A 40 -28.64 -16.31 30.18
C GLY A 40 -27.22 -16.58 29.67
N PHE A 41 -26.71 -15.74 28.76
CA PHE A 41 -25.42 -15.93 28.07
C PHE A 41 -25.28 -17.32 27.40
N SER A 42 -26.38 -17.84 26.86
CA SER A 42 -26.43 -19.17 26.23
C SER A 42 -25.46 -19.38 25.06
N ASP A 43 -25.15 -20.65 24.78
CA ASP A 43 -24.32 -21.04 23.63
C ASP A 43 -24.89 -20.55 22.30
N THR A 44 -26.22 -20.56 22.14
CA THR A 44 -26.88 -20.01 20.93
C THR A 44 -26.65 -18.52 20.79
N TRP A 45 -26.71 -17.77 21.89
CA TRP A 45 -26.45 -16.32 21.90
C TRP A 45 -25.00 -15.97 21.49
N GLN A 46 -24.02 -16.76 21.95
CA GLN A 46 -22.62 -16.63 21.54
C GLN A 46 -22.41 -17.08 20.08
N LEU A 47 -23.06 -18.18 19.68
CA LEU A 47 -22.96 -18.74 18.34
C LEU A 47 -23.42 -17.76 17.28
N VAL A 48 -24.52 -17.03 17.51
CA VAL A 48 -25.07 -16.06 16.56
C VAL A 48 -24.06 -14.96 16.23
N ILE A 49 -23.43 -14.35 17.25
CA ILE A 49 -22.45 -13.28 16.99
C ILE A 49 -21.20 -13.83 16.32
N ASN A 50 -20.67 -14.95 16.79
CA ASN A 50 -19.44 -15.55 16.26
C ASN A 50 -19.62 -16.00 14.81
N THR A 51 -20.76 -16.61 14.49
CA THR A 51 -21.06 -17.07 13.13
C THR A 51 -21.29 -15.87 12.21
N GLY A 52 -22.05 -14.87 12.67
CA GLY A 52 -22.33 -13.66 11.90
C GLY A 52 -21.07 -12.86 11.57
N THR A 53 -20.23 -12.59 12.57
CA THR A 53 -18.97 -11.84 12.35
C THR A 53 -18.00 -12.62 11.47
N THR A 54 -17.94 -13.95 11.59
CA THR A 54 -17.09 -14.79 10.73
C THR A 54 -17.51 -14.71 9.28
N ILE A 55 -18.81 -14.83 8.98
CA ILE A 55 -19.34 -14.70 7.61
C ILE A 55 -19.04 -13.30 7.06
N ILE A 56 -19.34 -12.25 7.83
CA ILE A 56 -19.09 -10.86 7.42
C ILE A 56 -17.59 -10.65 7.15
N THR A 57 -16.71 -11.14 8.03
CA THR A 57 -15.26 -11.02 7.87
C THR A 57 -14.78 -11.74 6.62
N PHE A 58 -15.26 -12.97 6.38
CA PHE A 58 -14.91 -13.72 5.19
C PHE A 58 -15.32 -12.99 3.91
N LEU A 59 -16.55 -12.48 3.85
CA LEU A 59 -17.02 -11.65 2.74
C LEU A 59 -16.19 -10.36 2.60
N MET A 60 -15.86 -9.71 3.71
CA MET A 60 -15.08 -8.48 3.74
C MET A 60 -13.68 -8.69 3.16
N VAL A 61 -13.03 -9.83 3.44
CA VAL A 61 -11.74 -10.17 2.84
C VAL A 61 -11.81 -10.16 1.32
N PHE A 62 -12.82 -10.80 0.71
CA PHE A 62 -13.00 -10.76 -0.75
C PHE A 62 -13.31 -9.35 -1.28
N LEU A 63 -14.14 -8.59 -0.58
CA LEU A 63 -14.48 -7.23 -0.98
C LEU A 63 -13.26 -6.29 -0.94
N ILE A 64 -12.46 -6.40 0.12
CA ILE A 64 -11.20 -5.67 0.29
C ILE A 64 -10.24 -6.08 -0.81
N GLN A 65 -10.02 -7.38 -1.04
CA GLN A 65 -9.11 -7.87 -2.08
C GLN A 65 -9.53 -7.40 -3.48
N ASN A 66 -10.82 -7.45 -3.82
CA ASN A 66 -11.31 -6.98 -5.11
C ASN A 66 -11.08 -5.48 -5.30
N THR A 67 -11.38 -4.68 -4.26
CA THR A 67 -11.19 -3.22 -4.30
C THR A 67 -9.70 -2.88 -4.38
N GLN A 68 -8.86 -3.51 -3.55
CA GLN A 68 -7.41 -3.32 -3.54
C GLN A 68 -6.75 -3.75 -4.85
N ASN A 69 -7.15 -4.89 -5.43
CA ASN A 69 -6.61 -5.35 -6.72
C ASN A 69 -6.90 -4.35 -7.84
N ARG A 70 -8.13 -3.85 -7.90
CA ARG A 70 -8.53 -2.87 -8.91
C ARG A 70 -7.85 -1.52 -8.70
N ASP A 71 -7.80 -1.04 -7.47
CA ASP A 71 -7.16 0.24 -7.15
C ASP A 71 -5.65 0.17 -7.37
N GLY A 72 -5.03 -0.99 -7.11
CA GLY A 72 -3.63 -1.29 -7.44
C GLY A 72 -3.35 -1.19 -8.95
N ALA A 73 -4.16 -1.86 -9.78
CA ALA A 73 -4.05 -1.76 -11.24
C ALA A 73 -4.25 -0.33 -11.77
N ALA A 74 -5.18 0.43 -11.18
CA ALA A 74 -5.39 1.82 -11.54
C ALA A 74 -4.21 2.73 -11.17
N ILE A 75 -3.54 2.46 -10.04
CA ILE A 75 -2.31 3.16 -9.64
C ILE A 75 -1.17 2.80 -10.60
N GLN A 76 -0.98 1.53 -10.92
CA GLN A 76 0.02 1.06 -11.89
C GLN A 76 -0.15 1.75 -13.24
N ALA A 77 -1.37 1.75 -13.81
CA ALA A 77 -1.64 2.41 -15.08
C ALA A 77 -1.32 3.93 -15.07
N LYS A 78 -1.59 4.61 -13.95
CA LYS A 78 -1.22 6.04 -13.79
C LYS A 78 0.29 6.22 -13.70
N LEU A 79 1.00 5.34 -13.01
CA LEU A 79 2.46 5.37 -12.89
C LEU A 79 3.12 5.07 -14.24
N ASP A 80 2.62 4.09 -14.98
CA ASP A 80 3.09 3.75 -16.31
C ASP A 80 2.98 4.94 -17.26
N GLU A 81 1.86 5.67 -17.21
CA GLU A 81 1.70 6.89 -18.00
C GLU A 81 2.72 7.97 -17.60
N LEU A 82 2.96 8.17 -16.30
CA LEU A 82 3.98 9.11 -15.82
C LEU A 82 5.40 8.70 -16.25
N ILE A 83 5.73 7.41 -16.23
CA ILE A 83 7.01 6.90 -16.71
C ILE A 83 7.12 7.18 -18.21
N ARG A 84 6.10 6.82 -18.98
CA ARG A 84 6.04 6.96 -20.44
C ARG A 84 6.29 8.39 -20.93
N VAL A 85 5.80 9.40 -20.21
CA VAL A 85 5.96 10.82 -20.59
C VAL A 85 7.17 11.50 -19.96
N SER A 86 7.89 10.81 -19.07
CA SER A 86 9.04 11.38 -18.34
C SER A 86 10.38 10.93 -18.92
N ARG A 87 11.49 11.30 -18.25
CA ARG A 87 12.83 10.78 -18.54
C ARG A 87 13.15 9.48 -17.78
N ALA A 88 12.15 8.86 -17.15
CA ALA A 88 12.31 7.57 -16.50
C ALA A 88 12.53 6.46 -17.55
N HIS A 89 13.10 5.34 -17.13
CA HIS A 89 13.34 4.22 -18.02
C HIS A 89 12.04 3.42 -18.24
N ASN A 90 11.57 3.31 -19.48
CA ASN A 90 10.34 2.56 -19.82
C ASN A 90 10.37 1.08 -19.41
N HIS A 91 11.54 0.53 -19.08
CA HIS A 91 11.67 -0.84 -18.55
C HIS A 91 10.97 -1.04 -17.19
N PHE A 92 10.58 0.03 -16.49
CA PHE A 92 9.76 -0.06 -15.27
C PHE A 92 8.25 -0.21 -15.54
N ILE A 93 7.80 -0.06 -16.78
CA ILE A 93 6.39 -0.24 -17.14
C ILE A 93 6.06 -1.74 -17.13
N GLY A 94 5.00 -2.12 -16.41
CA GLY A 94 4.52 -3.50 -16.34
C GLY A 94 5.41 -4.46 -15.54
N ILE A 95 6.24 -3.95 -14.62
CA ILE A 95 7.13 -4.78 -13.79
C ILE A 95 6.37 -5.74 -12.87
N GLU A 96 5.11 -5.46 -12.54
CA GLU A 96 4.23 -6.30 -11.73
C GLU A 96 3.86 -7.64 -12.40
N HIS A 97 4.11 -7.77 -13.70
CA HIS A 97 3.91 -9.02 -14.43
C HIS A 97 5.16 -9.93 -14.41
N LEU A 98 6.28 -9.42 -13.91
CA LEU A 98 7.51 -10.18 -13.78
C LEU A 98 7.46 -11.09 -12.54
N THR A 99 8.29 -12.12 -12.55
CA THR A 99 8.49 -12.95 -11.35
C THR A 99 9.21 -12.16 -10.26
N GLU A 100 9.06 -12.58 -9.00
CA GLU A 100 9.71 -11.93 -7.86
C GLU A 100 11.24 -11.86 -8.02
N SER A 101 11.86 -12.89 -8.61
CA SER A 101 13.30 -12.91 -8.88
C SER A 101 13.73 -11.87 -9.91
N GLU A 102 12.93 -11.67 -10.96
CA GLU A 102 13.19 -10.66 -11.99
C GLU A 102 13.02 -9.24 -11.44
N VAL A 103 11.98 -9.00 -10.63
CA VAL A 103 11.77 -7.72 -9.95
C VAL A 103 12.94 -7.40 -9.02
N GLU A 104 13.42 -8.38 -8.26
CA GLU A 104 14.57 -8.20 -7.36
C GLU A 104 15.86 -7.92 -8.15
N GLU A 105 16.04 -8.50 -9.33
CA GLU A 105 17.18 -8.18 -10.19
C GLU A 105 17.15 -6.71 -10.65
N ILE A 106 15.98 -6.22 -11.07
CA ILE A 106 15.78 -4.82 -11.47
C ILE A 106 16.04 -3.89 -10.27
N ARG A 107 15.50 -4.23 -9.10
CA ARG A 107 15.72 -3.48 -7.86
C ARG A 107 17.21 -3.41 -7.51
N ALA A 108 17.92 -4.53 -7.54
CA ALA A 108 19.35 -4.59 -7.27
C ALA A 108 20.16 -3.75 -8.28
N LYS A 109 19.79 -3.76 -9.57
CA LYS A 109 20.40 -2.89 -10.59
C LYS A 109 20.20 -1.40 -10.25
N CYS A 110 19.01 -1.01 -9.81
CA CYS A 110 18.69 0.36 -9.40
C CYS A 110 19.48 0.80 -8.18
N GLU A 111 19.51 -0.03 -7.13
CA GLU A 111 20.25 0.26 -5.91
C GLU A 111 21.75 0.41 -6.19
N ARG A 112 22.32 -0.45 -7.05
CA ARG A 112 23.72 -0.31 -7.50
C ARG A 112 23.95 0.98 -8.27
N ALA A 113 23.02 1.38 -9.14
CA ALA A 113 23.12 2.62 -9.89
C ALA A 113 23.09 3.85 -8.97
N ALA A 114 22.17 3.88 -8.00
CA ALA A 114 22.06 4.93 -6.99
C ALA A 114 23.34 5.04 -6.15
N ARG A 115 23.84 3.92 -5.60
CA ARG A 115 25.10 3.89 -4.83
C ARG A 115 26.29 4.43 -5.62
N ARG A 116 26.41 4.07 -6.91
CA ARG A 116 27.48 4.59 -7.79
C ARG A 116 27.35 6.10 -8.00
N HIS A 117 26.14 6.62 -8.11
CA HIS A 117 25.90 8.05 -8.25
C HIS A 117 26.30 8.80 -6.98
N ASP A 118 25.91 8.31 -5.81
CA ASP A 118 26.25 8.92 -4.51
C ASP A 118 27.77 8.90 -4.26
N GLN A 119 28.44 7.79 -4.57
CA GLN A 119 29.90 7.69 -4.48
C GLN A 119 30.61 8.70 -5.39
N LYS A 120 30.11 8.91 -6.62
CA LYS A 120 30.65 9.92 -7.54
C LYS A 120 30.46 11.34 -7.00
N ILE A 121 29.30 11.64 -6.42
CA ILE A 121 29.04 12.94 -5.78
C ILE A 121 29.99 13.15 -4.60
N ALA A 122 30.13 12.17 -3.71
CA ALA A 122 31.02 12.25 -2.56
C ALA A 122 32.49 12.43 -2.98
N ALA A 123 32.95 11.67 -3.99
CA ALA A 123 34.30 11.80 -4.53
C ALA A 123 34.54 13.17 -5.17
N ALA A 124 33.55 13.71 -5.90
CA ALA A 124 33.64 15.05 -6.49
C ALA A 124 33.68 16.15 -5.43
N ALA A 125 32.88 16.03 -4.36
CA ALA A 125 32.90 16.93 -3.21
C ALA A 125 34.26 16.89 -2.48
N GLY A 126 34.81 15.69 -2.25
CA GLY A 126 36.14 15.51 -1.66
C GLY A 126 37.25 16.15 -2.50
N LYS A 127 37.24 15.95 -3.83
CA LYS A 127 38.20 16.59 -4.74
C LYS A 127 38.11 18.12 -4.70
N LYS A 128 36.89 18.69 -4.68
CA LYS A 128 36.68 20.14 -4.56
C LYS A 128 37.23 20.68 -3.23
N ALA A 129 36.96 20.01 -2.11
CA ALA A 129 37.46 20.42 -0.80
C ALA A 129 39.00 20.40 -0.72
N VAL A 130 39.65 19.39 -1.30
CA VAL A 130 41.11 19.29 -1.35
C VAL A 130 41.72 20.38 -2.24
N ALA A 131 41.11 20.66 -3.40
CA ALA A 131 41.55 21.73 -4.30
C ALA A 131 41.45 23.11 -3.64
N GLN A 132 40.36 23.38 -2.91
CA GLN A 132 40.15 24.63 -2.20
C GLN A 132 41.16 24.83 -1.06
N LYS A 133 41.45 23.76 -0.28
CA LYS A 133 42.52 23.80 0.75
C LYS A 133 43.90 24.06 0.16
N ARG A 134 44.22 23.44 -0.99
CA ARG A 134 45.51 23.66 -1.69
C ARG A 134 45.64 25.08 -2.26
N GLY A 135 44.56 25.63 -2.82
CA GLY A 135 44.53 27.01 -3.32
C GLY A 135 44.72 28.03 -2.20
N ALA A 136 44.01 27.86 -1.07
CA ALA A 136 44.16 28.73 0.10
C ALA A 136 45.58 28.70 0.69
N LYS A 137 46.21 27.51 0.75
CA LYS A 137 47.58 27.36 1.25
C LYS A 137 48.63 28.01 0.33
N LYS A 138 48.34 28.12 -0.97
CA LYS A 138 49.24 28.75 -1.97
C LYS A 138 49.09 30.28 -2.04
N GLN A 139 47.98 30.84 -1.53
CA GLN A 139 47.78 32.28 -1.40
C GLN A 139 48.30 32.87 -0.08
N ALA A 140 48.53 32.02 0.93
CA ALA A 140 49.04 32.40 2.25
C ALA A 140 50.58 32.26 2.39
N ALA A 141 51.26 31.87 1.31
CA ALA A 141 52.72 31.73 1.21
C ALA A 141 53.24 32.67 0.12
#